data_AF-A0AA49GAW1-F1
#
_entry.id   AF-A0AA49GAW1-F1
#
_cell.length_a   1.000
_cell.length_b   1.000
_cell.length_c   1.000
_cell.angle_alpha   90.00
_cell.angle_beta   90.00
_cell.angle_gamma   90.00
#
_symmetry.space_group_name_H-M   'P 1'
#
loop_
_entity.id
_entity.type
_entity.pdbx_description
1 polymer ?
#
loop_
_entity_poly.entity_id
_entity_poly.type
_entity_poly.pdbx_seq_one_letter_code
_entity_poly.pdbx_strand_id
1 'polypeptide(L)'
;MCGFKDLSLYLDRNTAISEMSHLRRVLIKYGPRFNDKGYFHRYVYMSNRDETITKALIELDSGDLELIDLRSVKFLDRPER
;
A
#
# COMPACT_ATOMS: atom_id res chain seq x y z
N MET A 1 -25.48 12.80 -14.23
CA MET A 1 -24.11 12.48 -14.66
C MET A 1 -23.18 12.79 -13.49
N CYS A 2 -22.73 11.77 -12.76
CA CYS A 2 -21.88 11.96 -11.59
C CYS A 2 -20.42 12.04 -12.06
N GLY A 3 -19.87 13.24 -12.08
CA GLY A 3 -18.47 13.48 -12.45
C GLY A 3 -17.54 12.95 -11.37
N PHE A 4 -16.54 12.16 -11.78
CA PHE A 4 -15.41 11.81 -10.94
C PHE A 4 -14.71 13.11 -10.53
N LYS A 5 -14.82 13.47 -9.25
CA LYS A 5 -13.99 14.54 -8.68
C LYS A 5 -12.57 14.02 -8.60
N ASP A 6 -11.69 14.70 -9.31
CA ASP A 6 -10.24 14.55 -9.31
C ASP A 6 -9.70 14.12 -7.95
N LEU A 7 -9.24 12.87 -7.86
CA LEU A 7 -8.21 12.50 -6.90
C LEU A 7 -6.92 13.16 -7.39
N SER A 8 -6.73 14.43 -7.02
CA SER A 8 -5.44 15.08 -7.12
C SER A 8 -4.48 14.33 -6.20
N LEU A 9 -3.81 13.33 -6.77
CA LEU A 9 -2.60 12.73 -6.23
C LEU A 9 -1.62 13.88 -6.07
N TYR A 10 -1.47 14.38 -4.84
CA TYR A 10 -0.28 15.12 -4.43
C TYR A 10 0.88 14.12 -4.46
N LEU A 11 1.35 13.81 -5.67
CA LEU A 11 2.68 13.32 -5.93
C LEU A 11 3.57 14.54 -5.73
N ASP A 12 4.20 14.58 -4.56
CA ASP A 12 5.26 15.53 -4.27
C ASP A 12 6.39 15.29 -5.27
N ARG A 13 6.40 16.05 -6.37
CA ARG A 13 7.33 15.93 -7.50
C ARG A 13 8.68 16.62 -7.23
N ASN A 14 9.06 16.81 -5.97
CA ASN A 14 10.24 17.60 -5.59
C ASN A 14 11.30 16.86 -4.78
N THR A 15 11.24 15.53 -4.68
CA THR A 15 12.31 14.77 -4.03
C THR A 15 12.82 13.69 -4.96
N ALA A 16 14.11 13.81 -5.27
CA ALA A 16 14.86 12.94 -6.17
C ALA A 16 14.55 11.46 -5.94
N ILE A 17 14.39 10.73 -7.05
CA ILE A 17 14.33 9.26 -7.18
C ILE A 17 15.71 8.63 -6.82
N SER A 18 16.50 9.25 -5.93
CA SER A 18 17.88 8.87 -5.66
C SER A 18 18.28 9.20 -4.23
N GLU A 19 17.74 8.43 -3.28
CA GLU A 19 18.37 8.09 -1.99
C GLU A 19 17.47 7.09 -1.25
N MET A 20 17.77 5.79 -1.40
CA MET A 20 17.32 4.68 -0.53
C MET A 20 16.03 4.91 0.29
N SER A 21 14.85 4.84 -0.33
CA SER A 21 13.64 4.75 0.48
C SER A 21 13.67 3.40 1.22
N HIS A 22 13.84 3.45 2.54
CA HIS A 22 13.80 2.32 3.49
C HIS A 22 12.41 1.67 3.56
N LEU A 23 11.84 1.29 2.41
CA LEU A 23 10.54 0.65 2.35
C LEU A 23 10.63 -0.67 3.11
N ARG A 24 9.69 -0.85 4.02
CA ARG A 24 9.72 -1.99 4.92
C ARG A 24 9.18 -3.21 4.19
N ARG A 25 9.93 -4.31 4.27
CA ARG A 25 9.56 -5.58 3.64
C ARG A 25 8.32 -6.16 4.31
N VAL A 26 7.38 -6.63 3.50
CA VAL A 26 6.13 -7.24 3.98
C VAL A 26 5.86 -8.58 3.30
N LEU A 27 5.03 -9.39 3.96
CA LEU A 27 4.46 -10.63 3.48
C LEU A 27 2.93 -10.52 3.51
N ILE A 28 2.27 -10.98 2.44
CA ILE A 28 0.82 -11.03 2.35
C ILE A 28 0.32 -12.36 2.91
N LYS A 29 -0.47 -12.30 3.98
CA LYS A 29 -0.96 -13.44 4.76
C LYS A 29 -2.28 -14.04 4.30
N TYR A 30 -3.08 -13.32 3.52
CA TYR A 30 -4.40 -13.78 3.07
C TYR A 30 -4.76 -13.20 1.70
N GLY A 31 -5.72 -13.83 1.02
CA GLY A 31 -6.24 -13.37 -0.27
C GLY A 31 -5.55 -14.00 -1.48
N PRO A 32 -5.79 -13.47 -2.69
CA PRO A 32 -5.29 -14.05 -3.95
C PRO A 32 -3.76 -13.97 -4.08
N ARG A 33 -3.13 -13.04 -3.37
CA ARG A 33 -1.68 -12.82 -3.33
C ARG A 33 -1.04 -13.48 -2.10
N PHE A 34 -1.62 -14.58 -1.61
CA PHE A 34 -1.11 -15.26 -0.42
C PHE A 34 0.35 -15.69 -0.59
N ASN A 35 1.18 -15.40 0.41
CA ASN A 35 2.64 -15.58 0.44
C ASN A 35 3.45 -14.68 -0.50
N ASP A 36 2.82 -13.79 -1.26
CA ASP A 36 3.56 -12.79 -2.02
C ASP A 36 4.26 -11.81 -1.08
N LYS A 37 5.41 -11.32 -1.54
CA LYS A 37 6.24 -10.36 -0.82
C LYS A 37 6.28 -9.05 -1.58
N GLY A 38 6.56 -8.00 -0.85
CA GLY A 38 6.65 -6.67 -1.40
C GLY A 38 7.20 -5.67 -0.42
N TYR A 39 7.08 -4.41 -0.80
CA TYR A 39 7.53 -3.26 -0.06
C TYR A 39 6.34 -2.37 0.30
N PHE A 40 6.19 -2.09 1.58
CA PHE A 40 5.15 -1.18 2.06
C PHE A 40 5.51 0.26 1.73
N HIS A 41 4.60 0.95 1.05
CA HIS A 41 4.73 2.37 0.72
C HIS A 41 4.04 3.26 1.75
N ARG A 42 2.71 3.17 1.84
CA ARG A 42 1.90 4.03 2.72
C ARG A 42 0.54 3.41 3.02
N TYR A 43 -0.12 3.94 4.05
CA TYR A 43 -1.55 3.70 4.24
C TYR A 43 -2.35 4.57 3.27
N VAL A 44 -3.44 4.01 2.77
CA VAL A 44 -4.38 4.68 1.87
C VAL A 44 -5.76 4.63 2.51
N TYR A 45 -6.33 5.79 2.76
CA TYR A 45 -7.66 5.96 3.31
C TYR A 45 -8.64 6.15 2.15
N MET A 46 -9.61 5.24 2.06
CA MET A 46 -10.68 5.30 1.08
C MET A 46 -11.97 5.55 1.83
N SER A 47 -12.68 6.61 1.47
CA SER A 47 -13.98 6.93 2.04
C SER A 47 -15.06 6.76 0.99
N ASN A 48 -16.08 6.01 1.34
CA ASN A 48 -17.36 5.87 0.65
C ASN A 48 -18.46 6.44 1.58
N ARG A 49 -19.71 6.52 1.09
CA ARG A 49 -20.81 7.18 1.82
C ARG A 49 -21.10 6.53 3.18
N ASP A 50 -20.80 5.25 3.32
CA ASP A 50 -21.21 4.44 4.47
C ASP A 50 -20.05 4.07 5.39
N GLU A 51 -18.80 4.16 4.93
CA GLU A 51 -17.63 3.74 5.69
C GLU A 51 -16.34 4.43 5.26
N THR A 52 -15.29 4.26 6.07
CA THR A 52 -13.91 4.61 5.71
C THR A 52 -13.05 3.39 5.92
N ILE A 53 -12.43 2.92 4.85
CA ILE A 53 -11.55 1.75 4.85
C ILE A 53 -10.11 2.24 4.72
N THR A 54 -9.23 1.70 5.56
CA THR A 54 -7.78 1.89 5.40
C THR A 54 -7.18 0.64 4.77
N LYS A 55 -6.36 0.82 3.73
CA LYS A 55 -5.58 -0.24 3.08
C LYS A 55 -4.09 0.11 3.09
N ALA A 56 -3.24 -0.89 2.88
CA ALA A 56 -1.82 -0.71 2.66
C ALA A 56 -1.52 -0.70 1.15
N LEU A 57 -0.82 0.33 0.67
CA LEU A 57 -0.23 0.33 -0.66
C LEU A 57 1.09 -0.45 -0.62
N ILE A 58 1.17 -1.52 -1.39
CA ILE A 58 2.32 -2.42 -1.47
C ILE A 58 2.78 -2.50 -2.93
N GLU A 59 4.09 -2.39 -3.13
CA GLU A 59 4.75 -2.78 -4.36
C GLU A 59 5.17 -4.24 -4.24
N LEU A 60 4.55 -5.11 -5.03
CA LEU A 60 4.86 -6.52 -5.08
C LEU A 60 6.23 -6.74 -5.75
N ASP A 61 6.83 -7.90 -5.51
CA ASP A 61 8.07 -8.29 -6.19
C ASP A 61 7.94 -8.39 -7.72
N SER A 62 6.71 -8.51 -8.25
CA SER A 62 6.44 -8.41 -9.68
C SER A 62 6.60 -6.99 -10.23
N GLY A 63 6.71 -5.97 -9.38
CA GLY A 63 6.66 -4.55 -9.73
C GLY A 63 5.25 -3.95 -9.73
N ASP A 64 4.22 -4.77 -9.46
CA ASP A 64 2.83 -4.29 -9.41
C ASP A 64 2.54 -3.52 -8.12
N LEU A 65 1.78 -2.43 -8.21
CA LEU A 65 1.27 -1.69 -7.06
C LEU A 65 -0.15 -2.13 -6.71
N GLU A 66 -0.35 -2.62 -5.48
CA GLU A 66 -1.65 -3.13 -5.02
C GLU A 66 -2.08 -2.54 -3.66
N LEU A 67 -3.41 -2.40 -3.49
CA LEU A 67 -4.04 -2.01 -2.23
C LEU A 67 -4.49 -3.26 -1.46
N ILE A 68 -3.71 -3.64 -0.46
CA ILE A 68 -3.94 -4.84 0.34
C ILE A 68 -4.63 -4.48 1.67
N ASP A 69 -5.50 -5.36 2.14
CA ASP A 69 -6.13 -5.20 3.46
C ASP A 69 -5.07 -5.25 4.57
N LEU A 70 -5.16 -4.33 5.55
CA LEU A 70 -4.19 -4.22 6.64
C LEU A 70 -4.00 -5.51 7.42
N ARG A 71 -5.08 -6.28 7.64
CA ARG A 71 -5.03 -7.56 8.38
C ARG A 71 -4.25 -8.63 7.63
N SER A 72 -4.07 -8.44 6.32
CA SER A 72 -3.33 -9.35 5.45
C SER A 72 -1.85 -8.99 5.35
N VAL A 73 -1.36 -7.92 5.98
CA VAL A 73 0.03 -7.48 5.83
C VAL A 73 0.83 -7.81 7.09
N LYS A 74 1.90 -8.59 6.96
CA LYS A 74 2.91 -8.80 8.01
C LYS A 74 4.21 -8.14 7.62
N PHE A 75 4.66 -7.19 8.44
CA PHE A 75 6.01 -6.64 8.33
C PHE A 75 7.05 -7.69 8.77
N LEU A 76 8.07 -7.93 7.93
CA LEU A 76 9.07 -8.97 8.15
C LEU A 76 10.23 -8.54 9.05
N ASP A 77 10.37 -7.25 9.30
CA ASP A 77 11.36 -6.66 10.21
C ASP A 77 10.93 -6.71 11.69
N ARG A 78 9.70 -7.19 11.98
CA ARG A 78 9.21 -7.36 13.35
C ARG A 78 9.25 -8.84 13.75
N PRO A 79 9.87 -9.20 14.88
CA PRO A 79 9.75 -10.56 15.42
C PRO A 79 8.28 -10.86 15.74
N GLU A 80 7.86 -12.11 15.59
CA GLU A 80 6.53 -12.55 16.02
C GLU A 80 6.44 -12.37 17.55
N ARG A 81 5.48 -11.58 17.99
CA ARG A 81 5.07 -11.47 19.40
C ARG A 81 3.85 -12.32 19.62
#